data_AF-A0A2T2SPG1-F1
#
_entry.id   AF-A0A2T2SPG1-F1
#
_cell.length_a   1.000
_cell.length_b   1.000
_cell.length_c   1.000
_cell.angle_alpha   90.00
_cell.angle_beta   90.00
_cell.angle_gamma   90.00
#
_symmetry.space_group_name_H-M   'P 1'
#
loop_
_entity.id
_entity.type
_entity.pdbx_description
1 polymer ?
#
loop_
_entity_poly.entity_id
_entity_poly.type
_entity_poly.pdbx_seq_one_letter_code
_entity_poly.pdbx_strand_id
1 'polypeptide(L)'
;MVLIFLVWYYFSPEFTVVGYQPEQPVEYSHRPHAGQLRMDCRYCHNWSENSSHANVPPTQTCMNCHTQVKAQSLRLLKVRQSWA
;
A
#
# COMPACT_ATOMS: atom_id res chain seq x y z
N MET A 1 -12.48 37.16 2.39
CA MET A 1 -11.47 36.33 3.11
C MET A 1 -11.84 34.84 3.12
N VAL A 2 -13.06 34.45 3.49
CA VAL A 2 -13.50 33.02 3.50
C VAL A 2 -13.35 32.34 2.12
N LEU A 3 -13.80 32.99 1.04
CA LEU A 3 -13.66 32.42 -0.32
C LEU A 3 -12.19 32.21 -0.72
N ILE A 4 -11.31 33.14 -0.37
CA ILE A 4 -9.87 33.01 -0.62
C ILE A 4 -9.34 31.82 0.16
N PHE A 5 -9.66 31.71 1.45
CA PHE A 5 -9.24 30.56 2.28
C PHE A 5 -9.72 29.21 1.70
N LEU A 6 -10.99 29.11 1.29
CA LEU A 6 -11.52 27.89 0.68
C LEU A 6 -10.81 27.56 -0.62
N VAL A 7 -10.59 28.54 -1.50
CA VAL A 7 -9.85 28.33 -2.76
C VAL A 7 -8.42 27.84 -2.46
N TRP A 8 -7.69 28.50 -1.56
CA TRP A 8 -6.32 28.10 -1.21
C TRP A 8 -6.26 26.71 -0.56
N TYR A 9 -7.23 26.34 0.27
CA TYR A 9 -7.30 25.03 0.91
C TYR A 9 -7.56 23.91 -0.11
N TYR A 10 -8.60 24.05 -0.94
CA TYR A 10 -8.99 23.01 -1.91
C TYR A 10 -8.07 22.92 -3.13
N PHE A 11 -7.33 23.98 -3.47
CA PHE A 11 -6.30 23.97 -4.53
C PHE A 11 -4.89 23.70 -3.99
N SER A 12 -4.75 23.29 -2.72
CA SER A 12 -3.46 22.86 -2.19
C SER A 12 -3.00 21.53 -2.82
N PRO A 13 -1.68 21.26 -2.88
CA PRO A 13 -1.15 20.02 -3.45
C PRO A 13 -1.72 18.73 -2.86
N GLU A 14 -2.21 18.78 -1.61
CA GLU A 14 -2.87 17.65 -0.93
C GLU A 14 -4.06 17.10 -1.72
N PHE A 15 -4.78 17.96 -2.45
CA PHE A 15 -5.98 17.59 -3.21
C PHE A 15 -5.78 17.56 -4.73
N THR A 16 -4.67 18.10 -5.24
CA THR A 16 -4.46 18.29 -6.69
C THR A 16 -3.37 17.39 -7.29
N VAL A 17 -2.56 16.71 -6.47
CA VAL A 17 -1.48 15.85 -6.97
C VAL A 17 -1.99 14.42 -7.21
N VAL A 18 -2.48 14.17 -8.42
CA VAL A 18 -2.87 12.83 -8.87
C VAL A 18 -1.65 12.09 -9.45
N GLY A 19 -1.52 10.81 -9.12
CA GLY A 19 -0.46 9.96 -9.69
C GLY A 19 0.91 10.10 -9.02
N TYR A 20 0.98 10.70 -7.83
CA TYR A 20 2.19 10.67 -7.02
C TYR A 20 2.59 9.21 -6.72
N GLN A 21 3.81 8.84 -7.10
CA GLN A 21 4.34 7.48 -6.98
C GLN A 21 5.77 7.56 -6.40
N PRO A 22 5.92 7.64 -5.07
CA PRO A 22 7.23 7.66 -4.45
C PRO A 22 7.89 6.29 -4.59
N GLU A 23 9.23 6.29 -4.67
CA GLU A 23 10.00 5.06 -4.67
C GLU A 23 9.71 4.27 -3.39
N GLN A 24 9.23 3.05 -3.55
CA GLN A 24 8.88 2.19 -2.42
C GLN A 24 10.11 1.42 -1.95
N PRO A 25 10.28 1.22 -0.63
CA PRO A 25 11.38 0.40 -0.11
C PRO A 25 11.36 -1.01 -0.70
N VAL A 26 10.17 -1.57 -0.93
CA VAL A 26 9.95 -2.85 -1.61
C VAL A 26 9.21 -2.57 -2.89
N GLU A 27 9.60 -3.20 -4.00
CA GLU A 27 8.94 -3.08 -5.30
C GLU A 27 7.61 -3.85 -5.35
N TYR A 28 6.71 -3.55 -4.41
CA TYR A 28 5.40 -4.15 -4.32
C TYR A 28 4.51 -3.69 -5.49
N SER A 29 3.77 -4.64 -6.06
CA SER A 29 2.82 -4.37 -7.14
C SER A 29 1.47 -4.96 -6.80
N HIS A 30 0.41 -4.15 -6.85
CA HIS A 30 -0.97 -4.61 -6.71
C HIS A 30 -1.42 -5.49 -7.90
N ARG A 31 -0.80 -5.35 -9.07
CA ARG A 31 -1.23 -6.01 -10.32
C ARG A 31 -1.28 -7.55 -10.22
N PRO A 32 -0.23 -8.26 -9.76
CA PRO A 32 -0.33 -9.71 -9.58
C PRO A 32 -1.32 -10.11 -8.47
N HIS A 33 -1.36 -9.37 -7.37
CA HIS A 33 -2.16 -9.74 -6.18
C HIS A 33 -3.66 -9.46 -6.36
N ALA A 34 -4.05 -8.20 -6.51
CA ALA A 34 -5.45 -7.82 -6.67
C ALA A 34 -5.93 -7.97 -8.13
N GLY A 35 -5.05 -7.75 -9.11
CA GLY A 35 -5.44 -7.77 -10.52
C GLY A 35 -5.56 -9.18 -11.10
N GLN A 36 -4.53 -10.01 -10.95
CA GLN A 36 -4.48 -11.36 -11.56
C GLN A 36 -5.06 -12.43 -10.65
N LEU A 37 -4.59 -12.48 -9.39
CA LEU A 37 -5.06 -13.46 -8.40
C LEU A 37 -6.43 -13.09 -7.81
N ARG A 38 -6.92 -11.86 -8.06
CA ARG A 38 -8.21 -11.35 -7.56
C ARG A 38 -8.33 -11.47 -6.04
N MET A 39 -7.22 -11.25 -5.32
CA MET A 39 -7.24 -11.19 -3.86
C MET A 39 -8.14 -10.04 -3.42
N ASP A 40 -8.99 -10.30 -2.42
CA ASP A 40 -9.82 -9.27 -1.81
C ASP A 40 -8.94 -8.20 -1.15
N CYS A 41 -9.28 -6.92 -1.34
CA CYS A 41 -8.53 -5.78 -0.81
C CYS A 41 -8.33 -5.87 0.71
N ARG A 42 -9.31 -6.42 1.43
CA ARG A 42 -9.34 -6.54 2.89
C ARG A 42 -8.41 -7.62 3.41
N TYR A 43 -7.91 -8.50 2.53
CA TYR A 43 -6.89 -9.46 2.92
C TYR A 43 -5.61 -8.75 3.41
N CYS A 44 -5.22 -7.68 2.71
CA CYS A 44 -4.07 -6.85 3.11
C CYS A 44 -4.48 -5.67 4.00
N HIS A 45 -5.58 -4.99 3.65
CA HIS A 45 -6.09 -3.82 4.36
C HIS A 45 -7.21 -4.21 5.33
N ASN A 46 -6.89 -5.06 6.29
CA ASN A 46 -7.87 -5.74 7.15
C ASN A 46 -8.67 -4.81 8.08
N TRP A 47 -8.20 -3.59 8.36
CA TRP A 47 -8.94 -2.60 9.14
C TRP A 47 -9.70 -1.57 8.29
N SER A 48 -9.73 -1.73 6.96
CA SER A 48 -10.39 -0.76 6.05
C SER A 48 -11.87 -0.54 6.35
N GLU A 49 -12.60 -1.53 6.85
CA GLU A 49 -14.02 -1.39 7.19
C GLU A 49 -14.26 -0.89 8.62
N ASN A 50 -13.24 -0.93 9.48
CA ASN A 50 -13.38 -0.74 10.92
C ASN A 50 -12.59 0.45 11.48
N SER A 51 -11.84 1.16 10.62
CA SER A 51 -10.96 2.27 10.98
C SER A 51 -11.15 3.45 10.02
N SER A 52 -10.97 4.67 10.50
CA SER A 52 -10.92 5.87 9.65
C SER A 52 -9.73 5.86 8.68
N HIS A 53 -8.73 5.01 8.93
CA HIS A 53 -7.56 4.83 8.09
C HIS A 53 -7.36 3.34 7.78
N ALA A 54 -7.26 3.02 6.48
CA ALA A 54 -6.83 1.70 6.04
C ALA A 54 -5.36 1.50 6.40
N ASN A 55 -5.07 0.42 7.12
CA ASN A 55 -3.71 0.09 7.53
C ASN A 55 -2.88 -0.42 6.34
N VAL A 56 -1.57 -0.20 6.40
CA VAL A 56 -0.61 -0.96 5.58
C VAL A 56 -0.43 -2.35 6.23
N PRO A 57 -0.44 -3.46 5.48
CA PRO A 57 -0.30 -4.79 6.06
C PRO A 57 1.06 -4.95 6.77
N PRO A 58 1.12 -5.66 7.91
CA PRO A 58 2.39 -6.06 8.51
C PRO A 58 3.10 -7.09 7.65
N THR A 59 4.43 -7.20 7.81
CA THR A 59 5.29 -8.14 7.07
C THR A 59 4.80 -9.59 7.13
N GLN A 60 4.17 -10.00 8.24
CA GLN A 60 3.56 -11.33 8.38
C GLN A 60 2.57 -11.65 7.27
N THR A 61 1.75 -10.68 6.82
CA THR A 61 0.77 -10.86 5.74
C THR A 61 1.43 -11.30 4.44
N CYS A 62 2.59 -10.71 4.12
CA CYS A 62 3.39 -11.07 2.96
C CYS A 62 3.94 -12.51 3.09
N MET A 63 4.42 -12.85 4.28
CA MET A 63 5.09 -14.12 4.55
C MET A 63 4.13 -15.31 4.69
N ASN A 64 2.84 -15.07 4.90
CA ASN A 64 1.81 -16.11 4.84
C ASN A 64 1.83 -16.91 3.52
N CYS A 65 2.27 -16.29 2.42
CA CYS A 65 2.45 -16.97 1.13
C CYS A 65 3.92 -17.03 0.68
N HIS A 66 4.69 -15.96 0.93
CA HIS A 66 6.04 -15.84 0.38
C HIS A 66 7.11 -16.69 1.09
N THR A 67 6.73 -17.45 2.12
CA THR A 67 7.53 -18.58 2.60
C THR A 67 7.66 -19.71 1.56
N GLN A 68 6.71 -19.81 0.63
CA GLN A 68 6.66 -20.85 -0.41
C GLN A 68 6.68 -20.23 -1.82
N VAL A 69 5.95 -19.14 -2.03
CA VAL A 69 5.83 -18.47 -3.33
C VAL A 69 7.00 -17.50 -3.53
N LYS A 70 7.85 -17.77 -4.53
CA LYS A 70 9.03 -16.95 -4.84
C LYS A 70 9.93 -16.69 -3.63
N ALA A 71 10.01 -17.65 -2.71
CA ALA A 71 10.67 -17.50 -1.42
C ALA A 71 12.14 -17.03 -1.48
N GLN A 72 12.83 -17.34 -2.58
CA GLN A 72 14.24 -16.97 -2.81
C GLN A 72 14.43 -15.76 -3.74
N SER A 73 13.36 -15.08 -4.11
CA SER A 73 13.44 -13.88 -4.96
C SER A 73 14.21 -12.76 -4.25
N LEU A 74 15.15 -12.14 -4.97
CA LEU A 74 15.87 -10.95 -4.47
C LEU A 74 14.94 -9.78 -4.20
N ARG A 75 13.81 -9.67 -4.94
CA ARG A 75 12.80 -8.62 -4.71
C ARG A 75 12.10 -8.75 -3.35
N LEU A 76 12.14 -9.93 -2.74
CA LEU A 76 11.60 -10.20 -1.39
C LEU A 76 12.63 -10.01 -0.27
N LEU A 77 13.89 -9.66 -0.58
CA LEU A 77 14.97 -9.60 0.41
C LEU A 77 14.62 -8.70 1.60
N LYS A 78 14.15 -7.48 1.35
CA LYS A 78 13.77 -6.52 2.41
C LYS A 78 12.57 -7.01 3.24
N VAL A 79 11.61 -7.69 2.62
CA VAL A 79 10.45 -8.28 3.33
C VAL A 79 10.93 -9.41 4.24
N ARG A 80 11.80 -10.30 3.75
CA ARG A 80 12.36 -11.39 4.56
C ARG A 80 13.22 -10.87 5.72
N GLN A 81 14.02 -9.85 5.48
CA GLN A 81 14.82 -9.19 6.52
C GLN A 81 13.95 -8.54 7.59
N SER A 82 12.80 -7.95 7.21
CA SER A 82 11.85 -7.37 8.16
C SER A 82 11.06 -8.41 8.95
N TRP A 83 11.03 -9.67 8.50
CA TRP A 83 10.28 -10.74 9.17
C TRP A 83 11.13 -11.52 10.19
N ALA A 84 12.45 -11.49 10.02
CA ALA A 84 13.43 -12.19 10.84
C ALA A 84 13.62 -11.56 12.22
#